data_AF-A0A0M4U8D7-F1
#
_entry.id   AF-A0A0M4U8D7-F1
#
_cell.length_a   1.000
_cell.length_b   1.000
_cell.length_c   1.000
_cell.angle_alpha   90.00
_cell.angle_beta   90.00
_cell.angle_gamma   90.00
#
_symmetry.space_group_name_H-M   'P 1'
#
loop_
_entity.id
_entity.type
_entity.pdbx_description
1 polymer ?
#
loop_
_entity_poly.entity_id
_entity_poly.type
_entity_poly.pdbx_seq_one_letter_code
_entity_poly.pdbx_strand_id
1 'polypeptide(L)'
;MNRQNLNYSKYTSRYSPRHPLAKHAVSQIGKLELRPQDIVKAMGYPQQHTIVTCDRLRHVLSSDILGLNGSDVDTYFSAHEFLKALLIVLDIPYETFADNITQIEFDLANYPYPLSQYRLRAVINFKFTAGANWMSRGVAASKANVYLPDDIAKLHHVERESIVQQCIHAHYKKYKGNLPYNGEINGYRLIVKQRHAVVDRIEYGLPECE
;
A
#
# COMPACT_ATOMS: atom_id res chain seq x y z
N MET A 1 -7.12 27.81 -0.75
CA MET A 1 -6.35 26.56 -0.54
C MET A 1 -4.87 26.91 -0.46
N ASN A 2 -4.31 26.92 0.75
CA ASN A 2 -2.89 27.24 0.97
C ASN A 2 -2.01 26.12 0.39
N ARG A 3 -1.29 26.43 -0.69
CA ARG A 3 -0.11 25.65 -1.09
C ARG A 3 0.97 25.91 -0.05
N GLN A 4 1.12 25.00 0.91
CA GLN A 4 2.36 24.95 1.69
C GLN A 4 3.48 24.61 0.71
N ASN A 5 4.35 25.58 0.42
CA ASN A 5 5.62 25.35 -0.22
C ASN A 5 6.40 24.39 0.69
N LEU A 6 6.43 23.10 0.33
CA LEU A 6 7.46 22.19 0.78
C LEU A 6 8.78 22.73 0.23
N ASN A 7 9.45 23.59 1.00
CA ASN A 7 10.87 23.86 0.81
C ASN A 7 11.57 22.52 0.90
N TYR A 8 11.82 21.87 -0.24
CA TYR A 8 12.62 20.67 -0.30
C TYR A 8 14.02 21.05 0.18
N SER A 9 14.33 20.67 1.41
CA SER A 9 15.67 20.81 1.94
C SER A 9 16.65 20.09 1.00
N LYS A 10 17.80 20.69 0.72
CA LYS A 10 18.84 20.08 -0.13
C LYS A 10 19.27 18.70 0.39
N TYR A 11 19.08 18.46 1.69
CA TYR A 11 19.38 17.20 2.38
C TYR A 11 18.28 16.14 2.21
N THR A 12 17.05 16.52 1.82
CA THR A 12 15.89 15.61 1.79
C THR A 12 15.32 15.38 0.39
N SER A 13 15.84 16.08 -0.63
CA SER A 13 15.32 16.05 -2.01
C SER A 13 15.28 14.66 -2.65
N ARG A 14 16.13 13.74 -2.19
CA ARG A 14 16.25 12.38 -2.73
C ARG A 14 15.38 11.34 -2.02
N TYR A 15 14.64 11.72 -0.98
CA TYR A 15 13.75 10.81 -0.27
C TYR A 15 12.31 10.97 -0.74
N SER A 16 11.59 9.85 -0.88
CA SER A 16 10.16 9.83 -1.20
C SER A 16 9.41 9.03 -0.13
N PRO A 17 9.25 9.59 1.09
CA PRO A 17 8.78 8.82 2.24
C PRO A 17 7.32 8.40 2.12
N ARG A 18 7.09 7.09 2.23
CA ARG A 18 5.76 6.47 2.15
C ARG A 18 5.16 6.14 3.52
N HIS A 19 6.00 5.76 4.48
CA HIS A 19 5.60 5.43 5.85
C HIS A 19 5.58 6.67 6.79
N PRO A 20 4.67 6.77 7.78
CA PRO A 20 4.65 7.87 8.77
C PRO A 20 5.99 8.10 9.49
N LEU A 21 6.64 7.03 9.97
CA LEU A 21 7.97 7.10 10.59
C LEU A 21 9.02 7.66 9.61
N ALA A 22 9.00 7.21 8.35
CA ALA A 22 9.92 7.73 7.33
C ALA A 22 9.69 9.22 7.05
N LYS A 23 8.43 9.68 7.04
CA LYS A 23 8.11 11.12 6.91
C LYS A 23 8.67 11.92 8.08
N HIS A 24 8.54 11.39 9.31
CA HIS A 24 9.10 12.03 10.50
C HIS A 24 10.63 12.07 10.44
N ALA A 25 11.28 10.95 10.12
CA ALA A 25 12.73 10.85 9.97
C ALA A 25 13.26 11.80 8.89
N VAL A 26 12.65 11.86 7.71
CA VAL A 26 13.03 12.80 6.65
C VAL A 26 12.85 14.25 7.10
N SER A 27 11.79 14.56 7.86
CA SER A 27 11.64 15.90 8.44
C SER A 27 12.75 16.23 9.44
N GLN A 28 13.14 15.29 10.30
CA GLN A 28 14.25 15.49 11.25
C GLN A 28 15.59 15.66 10.55
N ILE A 29 15.89 14.86 9.52
CA ILE A 29 17.07 15.04 8.66
C ILE A 29 17.11 16.46 8.09
N GLY A 30 15.98 16.96 7.61
CA GLY A 30 15.86 18.31 7.07
C GLY A 30 16.13 19.40 8.12
N LYS A 31 15.67 19.22 9.36
CA LYS A 31 15.87 20.15 10.49
C LYS A 31 17.31 20.16 11.00
N LEU A 32 17.91 18.97 11.10
CA LEU A 32 19.29 18.78 11.58
C LEU A 32 20.33 19.04 10.49
N GLU A 33 19.89 19.30 9.25
CA GLU A 33 20.76 19.53 8.09
C GLU A 33 21.76 18.40 7.81
N LEU A 34 21.38 17.16 8.13
CA LEU A 34 22.29 16.02 8.04
C LEU A 34 22.42 15.51 6.60
N ARG A 35 23.65 15.33 6.13
CA ARG A 35 23.89 14.62 4.87
C ARG A 35 23.78 13.11 5.11
N PRO A 36 23.39 12.33 4.08
CA PRO A 36 23.35 10.87 4.20
C PRO A 36 24.65 10.26 4.75
N GLN A 37 25.80 10.79 4.32
CA GLN A 37 27.12 10.34 4.75
C GLN A 37 27.38 10.59 6.25
N ASP A 38 26.91 11.72 6.77
CA ASP A 38 27.06 12.10 8.17
C ASP A 38 26.21 11.18 9.06
N ILE A 39 24.99 10.85 8.61
CA ILE A 39 24.09 9.89 9.27
C ILE A 39 24.75 8.51 9.33
N VAL A 40 25.19 8.00 8.17
CA VAL A 40 25.84 6.68 8.07
C VAL A 40 27.08 6.59 8.95
N LYS A 41 27.89 7.65 8.99
CA LYS A 41 29.06 7.73 9.89
C LYS A 41 28.65 7.72 11.35
N ALA A 42 27.62 8.49 11.73
CA ALA A 42 27.10 8.53 13.10
C ALA A 42 26.50 7.19 13.56
N MET A 43 25.96 6.41 12.63
CA MET A 43 25.51 5.03 12.88
C MET A 43 26.66 4.03 13.11
N GLY A 44 27.92 4.43 12.88
CA GLY A 44 29.11 3.60 13.12
C GLY A 44 29.63 2.84 11.91
N TYR A 45 29.14 3.10 10.70
CA TYR A 45 29.64 2.43 9.50
C TYR A 45 31.07 2.87 9.14
N PRO A 46 31.91 1.94 8.66
CA PRO A 46 33.24 2.29 8.14
C PRO A 46 33.13 3.06 6.83
N GLN A 47 34.15 3.88 6.54
CA GLN A 47 34.16 4.75 5.37
C GLN A 47 33.98 4.00 4.04
N GLN A 48 34.53 2.78 3.93
CA GLN A 48 34.42 1.92 2.75
C GLN A 48 32.97 1.48 2.42
N HIS A 49 32.06 1.49 3.39
CA HIS A 49 30.65 1.10 3.19
C HIS A 49 29.72 2.30 2.94
N THR A 50 30.24 3.53 3.02
CA THR A 50 29.42 4.76 3.04
C THR A 50 28.42 4.86 1.89
N ILE A 51 28.84 4.57 0.65
CA ILE A 51 28.00 4.73 -0.55
C ILE A 51 26.83 3.73 -0.52
N VAL A 52 27.12 2.45 -0.30
CA VAL A 52 26.13 1.38 -0.25
C VAL A 52 25.13 1.63 0.88
N THR A 53 25.61 2.04 2.06
CA THR A 53 24.72 2.34 3.19
C THR A 53 23.89 3.61 2.96
N CYS A 54 24.40 4.61 2.24
CA CYS A 54 23.60 5.78 1.84
C CYS A 54 22.44 5.39 0.90
N ASP A 55 22.64 4.40 0.04
CA ASP A 55 21.59 3.88 -0.83
C ASP A 55 20.57 3.06 -0.03
N ARG A 56 21.02 2.22 0.91
CA ARG A 56 20.16 1.53 1.89
C ARG A 56 19.30 2.52 2.68
N LEU A 57 19.90 3.61 3.21
CA LEU A 57 19.18 4.67 3.91
C LEU A 57 18.06 5.26 3.03
N ARG A 58 18.35 5.52 1.75
CA ARG A 58 17.35 6.04 0.80
C ARG A 58 16.24 5.03 0.55
N HIS A 59 16.57 3.75 0.45
CA HIS A 59 15.61 2.67 0.29
C HIS A 59 14.68 2.58 1.52
N VAL A 60 15.25 2.46 2.71
CA VAL A 60 14.53 2.42 4.00
C VAL A 60 13.57 3.60 4.13
N LEU A 61 14.04 4.82 3.88
CA LEU A 61 13.23 6.03 4.01
C LEU A 61 12.23 6.25 2.87
N SER A 62 12.32 5.50 1.77
CA SER A 62 11.34 5.57 0.66
C SER A 62 10.38 4.38 0.62
N SER A 63 10.65 3.37 1.45
CA SER A 63 9.84 2.16 1.59
C SER A 63 8.65 2.41 2.53
N ASP A 64 7.52 1.80 2.21
CA ASP A 64 6.33 1.71 3.05
C ASP A 64 6.51 0.75 4.23
N ILE A 65 7.40 -0.24 4.09
CA ILE A 65 7.77 -1.20 5.14
C ILE A 65 9.13 -0.90 5.78
N LEU A 66 9.66 0.31 5.58
CA LEU A 66 10.92 0.77 6.19
C LEU A 66 12.14 -0.13 5.88
N GLY A 67 12.12 -0.87 4.77
CA GLY A 67 13.19 -1.81 4.40
C GLY A 67 13.31 -3.03 5.33
N LEU A 68 12.27 -3.34 6.12
CA LEU A 68 12.27 -4.46 7.09
C LEU A 68 12.17 -5.85 6.45
N ASN A 69 11.90 -5.95 5.15
CA ASN A 69 11.87 -7.22 4.41
C ASN A 69 13.24 -7.87 4.20
N GLY A 70 14.34 -7.23 4.64
CA GLY A 70 15.68 -7.79 4.53
C GLY A 70 16.19 -7.94 3.09
N SER A 71 15.62 -7.21 2.12
CA SER A 71 16.10 -7.28 0.74
C SER A 71 17.49 -6.67 0.55
N ASP A 72 17.88 -5.76 1.44
CA ASP A 72 19.22 -5.19 1.48
C ASP A 72 20.13 -6.07 2.35
N VAL A 73 21.03 -6.81 1.71
CA VAL A 73 22.03 -7.63 2.41
C VAL A 73 23.07 -6.71 3.03
N ASP A 74 23.15 -6.72 4.37
CA ASP A 74 24.14 -5.95 5.13
C ASP A 74 24.72 -6.82 6.25
N THR A 75 26.04 -6.82 6.37
CA THR A 75 26.77 -7.59 7.37
C THR A 75 26.94 -6.86 8.72
N TYR A 76 26.63 -5.56 8.79
CA TYR A 76 26.80 -4.74 9.99
C TYR A 76 25.54 -4.67 10.84
N PHE A 77 24.39 -4.48 10.19
CA PHE A 77 23.09 -4.39 10.87
C PHE A 77 22.05 -5.21 10.13
N SER A 78 21.27 -5.98 10.89
CA SER A 78 19.96 -6.45 10.43
C SER A 78 19.05 -5.28 10.04
N ALA A 79 17.94 -5.55 9.37
CA ALA A 79 16.98 -4.51 8.99
C ALA A 79 16.43 -3.75 10.20
N HIS A 80 16.10 -4.48 11.28
CA HIS A 80 15.64 -3.90 12.52
C HIS A 80 16.72 -3.04 13.21
N GLU A 81 17.93 -3.57 13.36
CA GLU A 81 19.03 -2.84 14.00
C GLU A 81 19.41 -1.57 13.23
N PHE A 82 19.38 -1.62 11.91
CA PHE A 82 19.62 -0.44 11.06
C PHE A 82 18.60 0.66 11.36
N LEU A 83 17.31 0.30 11.38
CA LEU A 83 16.25 1.26 11.68
C LEU A 83 16.42 1.84 13.08
N LYS A 84 16.71 1.00 14.08
CA LYS A 84 16.93 1.45 15.46
C LYS A 84 18.12 2.41 15.57
N ALA A 85 19.25 2.08 14.95
CA ALA A 85 20.43 2.95 14.92
C ALA A 85 20.14 4.29 14.21
N LEU A 86 19.37 4.27 13.13
CA LEU A 86 18.94 5.49 12.44
C LEU A 86 18.08 6.38 13.34
N LEU A 87 17.11 5.81 14.07
CA LEU A 87 16.26 6.59 14.98
C LEU A 87 17.07 7.23 16.11
N ILE A 88 18.08 6.53 16.66
CA ILE A 88 19.00 7.07 17.66
C ILE A 88 19.75 8.29 17.11
N VAL A 89 20.31 8.19 15.89
CA VAL A 89 21.04 9.31 15.26
C VAL A 89 20.14 10.52 15.01
N LEU A 90 18.86 10.29 14.75
CA LEU A 90 17.87 11.34 14.49
C LEU A 90 17.16 11.84 15.75
N ASP A 91 17.53 11.35 16.94
CA ASP A 91 16.89 11.66 18.22
C ASP A 91 15.37 11.43 18.19
N ILE A 92 14.96 10.30 17.59
CA ILE A 92 13.56 9.89 17.50
C ILE A 92 13.32 8.75 18.49
N PRO A 93 12.41 8.92 19.48
CA PRO A 93 12.09 7.86 20.44
C PRO A 93 11.50 6.63 19.74
N TYR A 94 12.15 5.48 19.90
CA TYR A 94 11.75 4.22 19.27
C TYR A 94 10.34 3.79 19.71
N GLU A 95 10.03 4.03 20.98
CA GLU A 95 8.79 3.67 21.67
C GLU A 95 7.56 4.26 20.97
N THR A 96 7.70 5.42 20.33
CA THR A 96 6.61 6.08 19.58
C THR A 96 6.13 5.25 18.38
N PHE A 97 6.98 4.36 17.86
CA PHE A 97 6.71 3.59 16.65
C PHE A 97 6.87 2.08 16.84
N ALA A 98 7.16 1.61 18.06
CA ALA A 98 7.42 0.20 18.36
C ALA A 98 6.31 -0.71 17.84
N ASP A 99 5.05 -0.41 18.16
CA ASP A 99 3.89 -1.22 17.73
C ASP A 99 3.77 -1.28 16.20
N ASN A 100 4.00 -0.16 15.51
CA ASN A 100 3.94 -0.12 14.05
C ASN A 100 5.07 -0.96 13.42
N ILE A 101 6.27 -0.89 13.97
CA ILE A 101 7.42 -1.68 13.50
C ILE A 101 7.15 -3.17 13.73
N THR A 102 6.70 -3.54 14.93
CA THR A 102 6.33 -4.93 15.26
C THR A 102 5.22 -5.45 14.36
N GLN A 103 4.21 -4.62 14.03
CA GLN A 103 3.17 -5.02 13.09
C GLN A 103 3.70 -5.27 11.67
N ILE A 104 4.64 -4.44 11.18
CA ILE A 104 5.28 -4.66 9.87
C ILE A 104 6.09 -5.96 9.87
N GLU A 105 6.87 -6.21 10.92
CA GLU A 105 7.66 -7.44 11.04
C GLU A 105 6.77 -8.68 11.11
N PHE A 106 5.68 -8.60 11.89
CA PHE A 106 4.66 -9.63 11.94
C PHE A 106 4.05 -9.88 10.55
N ASP A 107 3.68 -8.81 9.84
CA ASP A 107 3.10 -8.95 8.50
C ASP A 107 4.08 -9.60 7.51
N LEU A 108 5.36 -9.21 7.55
CA LEU A 108 6.41 -9.77 6.69
C LEU A 108 6.71 -11.24 6.98
N ALA A 109 6.55 -11.67 8.23
CA ALA A 109 6.74 -13.06 8.63
C ALA A 109 5.56 -13.97 8.24
N ASN A 110 4.34 -13.42 8.19
CA ASN A 110 3.11 -14.20 8.00
C ASN A 110 2.50 -14.07 6.61
N TYR A 111 2.83 -13.05 5.83
CA TYR A 111 2.21 -12.77 4.55
C TYR A 111 3.22 -12.47 3.42
N PRO A 112 2.88 -12.81 2.16
CA PRO A 112 3.74 -12.48 1.03
C PRO A 112 3.81 -10.97 0.80
N TYR A 113 5.01 -10.47 0.48
CA TYR A 113 5.23 -9.06 0.19
C TYR A 113 5.60 -8.80 -1.28
N PRO A 114 5.00 -7.79 -1.96
CA PRO A 114 3.86 -7.00 -1.49
C PRO A 114 2.57 -7.85 -1.42
N LEU A 115 1.66 -7.45 -0.53
CA LEU A 115 0.35 -8.09 -0.40
C LEU A 115 -0.41 -8.06 -1.73
N SER A 116 -1.16 -9.14 -1.98
CA SER A 116 -2.04 -9.23 -3.15
C SER A 116 -3.16 -8.18 -3.07
N GLN A 117 -3.42 -7.50 -4.17
CA GLN A 117 -4.53 -6.56 -4.29
C GLN A 117 -5.75 -7.28 -4.85
N TYR A 118 -6.86 -7.23 -4.13
CA TYR A 118 -8.13 -7.80 -4.56
C TYR A 118 -9.04 -6.71 -5.10
N ARG A 119 -9.64 -6.94 -6.26
CA ARG A 119 -10.65 -6.04 -6.83
C ARG A 119 -11.86 -6.84 -7.25
N LEU A 120 -12.99 -6.58 -6.62
CA LEU A 120 -14.27 -7.18 -6.97
C LEU A 120 -15.07 -6.21 -7.86
N ARG A 121 -15.57 -6.71 -8.99
CA ARG A 121 -16.44 -5.93 -9.88
C ARG A 121 -17.63 -6.76 -10.35
N ALA A 122 -18.78 -6.12 -10.49
CA ALA A 122 -19.92 -6.66 -11.22
C ALA A 122 -19.60 -6.74 -12.73
N VAL A 123 -19.96 -7.86 -13.34
CA VAL A 123 -19.93 -8.06 -14.80
C VAL A 123 -21.25 -7.55 -15.35
N ILE A 124 -21.18 -6.51 -16.18
CA ILE A 124 -22.36 -5.75 -16.61
C ILE A 124 -22.39 -5.65 -18.11
N ASN A 125 -23.58 -5.86 -18.67
CA ASN A 125 -23.88 -5.53 -20.06
C ASN A 125 -24.63 -4.20 -20.11
N PHE A 126 -23.91 -3.11 -20.42
CA PHE A 126 -24.55 -1.80 -20.59
C PHE A 126 -25.20 -1.69 -21.97
N LYS A 127 -26.47 -1.29 -21.99
CA LYS A 127 -27.18 -0.89 -23.21
C LYS A 127 -27.31 0.63 -23.25
N PHE A 128 -26.21 1.31 -23.59
CA PHE A 128 -26.21 2.77 -23.68
C PHE A 128 -27.09 3.26 -24.85
N THR A 129 -28.04 4.13 -24.57
CA THR A 129 -28.81 4.84 -25.60
C THR A 129 -28.01 6.01 -26.16
N ALA A 130 -28.38 6.51 -27.34
CA ALA A 130 -27.66 7.56 -28.08
C ALA A 130 -27.43 8.87 -27.28
N GLY A 131 -28.19 9.11 -26.22
CA GLY A 131 -28.05 10.28 -25.34
C GLY A 131 -27.01 10.18 -24.21
N ALA A 132 -26.39 9.01 -23.97
CA ALA A 132 -25.45 8.83 -22.87
C ALA A 132 -24.01 9.29 -23.25
N ASN A 133 -23.59 10.43 -22.70
CA ASN A 133 -22.22 10.96 -22.88
C ASN A 133 -21.16 10.18 -22.09
N TRP A 134 -19.88 10.40 -22.40
CA TRP A 134 -18.77 9.64 -21.80
C TRP A 134 -18.70 9.74 -20.27
N MET A 135 -19.03 10.91 -19.70
CA MET A 135 -19.06 11.12 -18.24
C MET A 135 -20.13 10.24 -17.58
N SER A 136 -21.33 10.21 -18.15
CA SER A 136 -22.44 9.37 -17.71
C SER A 136 -22.07 7.89 -17.72
N ARG A 137 -21.37 7.44 -18.77
CA ARG A 137 -20.86 6.07 -18.89
C ARG A 137 -19.80 5.77 -17.83
N GLY A 138 -18.90 6.71 -17.56
CA GLY A 138 -17.88 6.59 -16.51
C GLY A 138 -18.48 6.43 -15.12
N VAL A 139 -19.50 7.24 -14.78
CA VAL A 139 -20.23 7.13 -13.51
C VAL A 139 -21.00 5.83 -13.38
N ALA A 140 -21.58 5.32 -14.47
CA ALA A 140 -22.25 4.02 -14.47
C ALA A 140 -21.25 2.87 -14.27
N ALA A 141 -20.10 2.92 -14.96
CA ALA A 141 -19.05 1.91 -14.85
C ALA A 141 -18.33 1.92 -13.49
N SER A 142 -18.26 3.06 -12.80
CA SER A 142 -17.67 3.14 -11.45
C SER A 142 -18.53 2.43 -10.41
N LYS A 143 -19.86 2.44 -10.58
CA LYS A 143 -20.82 1.70 -9.75
C LYS A 143 -20.70 0.18 -9.89
N ALA A 144 -19.96 -0.32 -10.88
CA ALA A 144 -19.65 -1.74 -11.01
C ALA A 144 -18.64 -2.23 -9.96
N ASN A 145 -17.89 -1.31 -9.32
CA ASN A 145 -16.90 -1.69 -8.33
C ASN A 145 -17.60 -2.04 -7.01
N VAL A 146 -17.28 -3.22 -6.49
CA VAL A 146 -17.70 -3.63 -5.16
C VAL A 146 -16.54 -3.38 -4.21
N TYR A 147 -16.79 -2.61 -3.15
CA TYR A 147 -15.79 -2.33 -2.14
C TYR A 147 -15.57 -3.57 -1.27
N LEU A 148 -14.33 -4.00 -1.19
CA LEU A 148 -13.85 -5.02 -0.28
C LEU A 148 -13.18 -4.33 0.92
N PRO A 149 -13.13 -4.96 2.11
CA PRO A 149 -12.32 -4.47 3.22
C PRO A 149 -10.84 -4.34 2.83
N ASP A 150 -10.16 -3.35 3.41
CA ASP A 150 -8.75 -3.05 3.08
C ASP A 150 -7.79 -4.18 3.48
N ASP A 151 -8.15 -4.97 4.49
CA ASP A 151 -7.37 -6.08 5.05
C ASP A 151 -7.69 -7.44 4.41
N ILE A 152 -8.53 -7.49 3.37
CA ILE A 152 -8.97 -8.74 2.73
C ILE A 152 -7.83 -9.64 2.25
N ALA A 153 -6.68 -9.04 1.94
CA ALA A 153 -5.47 -9.75 1.52
C ALA A 153 -4.83 -10.59 2.64
N LYS A 154 -5.04 -10.20 3.91
CA LYS A 154 -4.50 -10.87 5.10
C LYS A 154 -5.40 -11.99 5.61
N LEU A 155 -6.68 -11.99 5.22
CA LEU A 155 -7.64 -13.00 5.66
C LEU A 155 -7.34 -14.39 5.08
N HIS A 156 -7.70 -15.43 5.82
CA HIS A 156 -7.65 -16.80 5.31
C HIS A 156 -8.65 -17.03 4.17
N HIS A 157 -8.40 -18.03 3.33
CA HIS A 157 -9.21 -18.30 2.13
C HIS A 157 -10.72 -18.37 2.42
N VAL A 158 -11.11 -19.13 3.45
CA VAL A 158 -12.53 -19.36 3.81
C VAL A 158 -13.21 -18.07 4.26
N GLU A 159 -12.56 -17.30 5.14
CA GLU A 159 -13.08 -16.01 5.62
C GLU A 159 -13.18 -15.00 4.47
N ARG A 160 -12.14 -14.95 3.63
CA ARG A 160 -12.12 -14.09 2.44
C ARG A 160 -13.27 -14.39 1.51
N GLU A 161 -13.51 -15.67 1.22
CA GLU A 161 -14.59 -16.10 0.34
C GLU A 161 -15.96 -15.72 0.92
N SER A 162 -16.18 -15.94 2.22
CA SER A 162 -17.40 -15.50 2.91
C SER A 162 -17.64 -14.00 2.79
N ILE A 163 -16.61 -13.18 3.03
CA ILE A 163 -16.72 -11.72 2.89
C ILE A 163 -16.99 -11.30 1.45
N VAL A 164 -16.31 -11.91 0.47
CA VAL A 164 -16.55 -11.64 -0.96
C VAL A 164 -18.01 -11.92 -1.31
N GLN A 165 -18.56 -13.06 -0.88
CA GLN A 165 -19.96 -13.38 -1.10
C GLN A 165 -20.90 -12.39 -0.41
N GLN A 166 -20.64 -11.99 0.84
CA GLN A 166 -21.44 -10.97 1.53
C GLN A 166 -21.43 -9.62 0.79
N CYS A 167 -20.27 -9.19 0.30
CA CYS A 167 -20.12 -7.98 -0.50
C CYS A 167 -20.90 -8.08 -1.84
N ILE A 168 -20.88 -9.24 -2.49
CA ILE A 168 -21.67 -9.52 -3.69
C ILE A 168 -23.17 -9.37 -3.41
N HIS A 169 -23.68 -10.02 -2.35
CA HIS A 169 -25.09 -9.95 -1.96
C HIS A 169 -25.52 -8.51 -1.64
N ALA A 170 -24.73 -7.80 -0.82
CA ALA A 170 -25.01 -6.42 -0.45
C ALA A 170 -25.04 -5.49 -1.68
N HIS A 171 -24.08 -5.66 -2.59
CA HIS A 171 -24.03 -4.88 -3.84
C HIS A 171 -25.22 -5.19 -4.75
N TYR A 172 -25.52 -6.47 -4.98
CA TYR A 172 -26.63 -6.89 -5.83
C TYR A 172 -27.97 -6.36 -5.28
N LYS A 173 -28.20 -6.48 -3.96
CA LYS A 173 -29.39 -5.96 -3.27
C LYS A 173 -29.51 -4.44 -3.38
N LYS A 174 -28.40 -3.71 -3.19
CA LYS A 174 -28.36 -2.24 -3.32
C LYS A 174 -28.82 -1.76 -4.69
N TYR A 175 -28.42 -2.47 -5.74
CA TYR A 175 -28.73 -2.11 -7.12
C TYR A 175 -29.93 -2.88 -7.70
N LYS A 176 -30.54 -3.80 -6.94
CA LYS A 176 -31.65 -4.65 -7.39
C LYS A 176 -31.36 -5.31 -8.76
N GLY A 177 -30.15 -5.85 -8.89
CA GLY A 177 -29.64 -6.47 -10.12
C GLY A 177 -29.36 -5.53 -11.30
N ASN A 178 -29.54 -4.21 -11.15
CA ASN A 178 -29.43 -3.26 -12.25
C ASN A 178 -28.63 -2.00 -11.89
N LEU A 179 -27.67 -1.66 -12.74
CA LEU A 179 -26.99 -0.37 -12.73
C LEU A 179 -27.67 0.64 -13.67
N PRO A 180 -27.41 1.95 -13.51
CA PRO A 180 -27.93 2.98 -14.41
C PRO A 180 -27.64 2.70 -15.89
N TYR A 181 -28.47 3.28 -16.77
CA TYR A 181 -28.41 3.09 -18.23
C TYR A 181 -28.64 1.63 -18.66
N ASN A 182 -29.62 0.96 -18.04
CA ASN A 182 -30.00 -0.42 -18.34
C ASN A 182 -28.80 -1.38 -18.27
N GLY A 183 -27.92 -1.17 -17.28
CA GLY A 183 -26.79 -2.04 -17.04
C GLY A 183 -27.24 -3.25 -16.24
N GLU A 184 -27.45 -4.37 -16.89
CA GLU A 184 -27.85 -5.62 -16.21
C GLU A 184 -26.61 -6.29 -15.61
N ILE A 185 -26.68 -6.64 -14.31
CA ILE A 185 -25.63 -7.38 -13.62
C ILE A 185 -25.80 -8.87 -13.93
N ASN A 186 -24.79 -9.48 -14.56
CA ASN A 186 -24.81 -10.90 -14.97
C ASN A 186 -23.97 -11.82 -14.09
N GLY A 187 -23.22 -11.24 -13.16
CA GLY A 187 -22.28 -11.96 -12.32
C GLY A 187 -21.26 -11.00 -11.72
N TYR A 188 -20.25 -11.57 -11.08
CA TYR A 188 -19.18 -10.83 -10.44
C TYR A 188 -17.83 -11.45 -10.75
N ARG A 189 -16.79 -10.63 -10.74
CA ARG A 189 -15.41 -11.06 -10.96
C ARG A 189 -14.51 -10.51 -9.88
N LEU A 190 -13.80 -11.41 -9.21
CA LEU A 190 -12.69 -11.06 -8.33
C LEU A 190 -11.38 -11.16 -9.12
N ILE A 191 -10.64 -10.06 -9.16
CA ILE A 191 -9.33 -9.98 -9.80
C ILE A 191 -8.28 -9.90 -8.71
N VAL A 192 -7.34 -10.83 -8.71
CA VAL A 192 -6.19 -10.83 -7.80
C VAL A 192 -4.98 -10.31 -8.55
N LYS A 193 -4.33 -9.29 -8.00
CA LYS A 193 -3.11 -8.72 -8.55
C LYS A 193 -1.96 -8.85 -7.57
N GLN A 194 -0.80 -9.26 -8.08
CA GLN A 194 0.45 -9.25 -7.33
C GLN A 194 1.51 -8.55 -8.17
N ARG A 195 2.26 -7.61 -7.57
CA ARG A 195 3.29 -6.80 -8.26
C ARG A 195 2.77 -6.17 -9.57
N HIS A 196 1.55 -5.64 -9.54
CA HIS A 196 0.84 -5.03 -10.69
C HIS A 196 0.46 -5.97 -11.83
N ALA A 197 0.81 -7.25 -11.77
CA ALA A 197 0.33 -8.28 -12.69
C ALA A 197 -0.96 -8.91 -12.17
N VAL A 198 -1.86 -9.30 -13.08
CA VAL A 198 -3.01 -10.13 -12.72
C VAL A 198 -2.51 -11.56 -12.58
N VAL A 199 -2.65 -12.13 -11.39
CA VAL A 199 -2.20 -13.50 -11.09
C VAL A 199 -3.35 -14.48 -11.05
N ASP A 200 -4.57 -14.00 -10.80
CA ASP A 200 -5.76 -14.86 -10.75
C ASP A 200 -7.05 -14.08 -11.07
N ARG A 201 -8.06 -14.82 -11.53
CA ARG A 201 -9.42 -14.32 -11.81
C ARG A 201 -10.43 -15.39 -11.41
N ILE A 202 -11.32 -15.01 -10.49
CA ILE A 202 -12.40 -15.87 -10.00
C ILE A 202 -13.73 -15.24 -10.43
N GLU A 203 -14.55 -16.02 -11.13
CA GLU A 203 -15.89 -15.62 -11.54
C GLU A 203 -16.90 -16.14 -10.51
N TYR A 204 -17.85 -15.29 -10.17
CA TYR A 204 -18.96 -15.59 -9.26
C TYR A 204 -20.28 -15.39 -10.02
N GLY A 205 -21.23 -16.28 -9.76
CA GLY A 205 -22.59 -16.16 -10.25
C GLY A 205 -23.35 -15.01 -9.59
N LEU A 206 -24.64 -14.93 -9.90
CA LEU A 206 -25.56 -14.08 -9.17
C LEU A 206 -25.87 -14.70 -7.80
N PRO A 207 -26.08 -13.88 -6.76
CA PRO A 207 -26.55 -14.40 -5.49
C PRO A 207 -27.92 -15.06 -5.66
N GLU A 208 -28.15 -16.15 -4.92
CA GLU A 208 -29.45 -16.82 -4.89
C GLU A 208 -30.49 -15.87 -4.28
N CYS A 209 -31.68 -15.79 -4.87
CA CYS A 209 -32.77 -14.99 -4.33
C CYS A 209 -33.32 -15.68 -3.07
N GLU A 210 -33.17 -15.05 -1.91
CA GLU A 210 -34.00 -15.33 -0.72
C GLU A 210 -35.43 -14.82 -0.89
#